data_AF-A0AAD3VZB0-F1
#
_entry.id   AF-A0AAD3VZB0-F1
#
_cell.length_a   1.000
_cell.length_b   1.000
_cell.length_c   1.000
_cell.angle_alpha   90.00
_cell.angle_beta   90.00
_cell.angle_gamma   90.00
#
_symmetry.space_group_name_H-M   'P 1'
#
loop_
_entity.id
_entity.type
_entity.pdbx_description
1 polymer ?
#
loop_
_entity_poly.entity_id
_entity_poly.type
_entity_poly.pdbx_seq_one_letter_code
_entity_poly.pdbx_strand_id
1 'polypeptide(L)'
;MLGRIREFGPKVEGKNGTKVGDRICTLVSLSLTPLKISRVKKVHLDKDQVDIEGTAVLFETGVFSVLPPDLGDKLSLAVLDVAGAPIQTDRLVQPGDAVFILGAGGKSGLLCSSVAAKKAGPKGKVIGLAHSDRSTNRLKRLGVCDVVIQGDARDAISIMNKVMEANNGSKADVTINCVNIPGTEMASILSTRDGGKTYFFSMATSFTAAALGAEGVGADVQLIIGNGYATGHAEYSLDLVRNDRRVRDILEEMFLE
;
A
#
# COMPACT_ATOMS: atom_id res chain seq x y z
N MET A 1 -8.92 3.73 12.58
CA MET A 1 -9.53 3.27 13.86
C MET A 1 -10.82 2.52 13.56
N LEU A 2 -11.12 1.47 14.31
CA LEU A 2 -12.39 0.73 14.21
C LEU A 2 -13.42 1.23 15.23
N GLY A 3 -14.67 1.38 14.81
CA GLY A 3 -15.76 1.87 15.65
C GLY A 3 -17.14 1.50 15.11
N ARG A 4 -18.19 1.90 15.83
CA ARG A 4 -19.56 1.84 15.32
C ARG A 4 -20.15 3.25 15.28
N ILE A 5 -20.91 3.54 14.23
CA ILE A 5 -21.65 4.81 14.15
C ILE A 5 -22.67 4.83 15.29
N ARG A 6 -22.53 5.78 16.22
CA ARG A 6 -23.47 5.96 17.33
C ARG A 6 -24.65 6.82 16.94
N GLU A 7 -24.38 7.91 16.25
CA GLU A 7 -25.37 8.92 15.85
C GLU A 7 -24.82 9.75 14.70
N PHE A 8 -25.72 10.40 13.95
CA PHE A 8 -25.37 11.43 12.99
C PHE A 8 -25.76 12.80 13.54
N GLY A 9 -24.99 13.83 13.19
CA GLY A 9 -25.40 15.20 13.46
C GLY A 9 -26.70 15.54 12.71
N PRO A 10 -27.50 16.51 13.19
CA PRO A 10 -28.84 16.78 12.66
C PRO A 10 -28.86 17.26 11.20
N LYS A 11 -27.71 17.65 10.65
CA LYS A 11 -27.53 18.11 9.26
C LYS A 11 -26.78 17.10 8.38
N VAL A 12 -26.37 15.96 8.93
CA VAL A 12 -25.58 14.96 8.20
C VAL A 12 -26.50 13.84 7.78
N GLU A 13 -26.67 13.69 6.47
CA GLU A 13 -27.26 12.49 5.88
C GLU A 13 -26.16 11.44 5.74
N GLY A 14 -26.41 10.20 6.17
CA GLY A 14 -25.41 9.15 6.17
C GLY A 14 -24.77 8.95 4.79
N LYS A 15 -23.47 9.25 4.68
CA LYS A 15 -22.72 9.16 3.42
C LYS A 15 -22.84 7.74 2.83
N ASN A 16 -23.15 7.64 1.54
CA ASN A 16 -23.29 6.37 0.82
C ASN A 16 -24.27 5.38 1.50
N GLY A 17 -25.33 5.88 2.15
CA GLY A 17 -26.35 5.04 2.80
C GLY A 17 -25.93 4.43 4.14
N THR A 18 -24.85 4.93 4.77
CA THR A 18 -24.44 4.49 6.11
C THR A 18 -25.52 4.78 7.15
N LYS A 19 -25.65 3.90 8.14
CA LYS A 19 -26.65 4.00 9.21
C LYS A 19 -26.04 3.85 10.61
N VAL A 20 -26.81 4.26 11.61
CA VAL A 20 -26.46 4.03 13.01
C VAL A 20 -26.28 2.53 13.25
N GLY A 21 -25.21 2.17 13.97
CA GLY A 21 -24.82 0.79 14.27
C GLY A 21 -23.79 0.20 13.29
N ASP A 22 -23.61 0.79 12.11
CA ASP A 22 -22.64 0.31 11.13
C ASP A 22 -21.23 0.29 11.71
N ARG A 23 -20.51 -0.80 11.45
CA ARG A 23 -19.11 -0.96 11.82
C ARG A 23 -18.28 -0.23 10.78
N ILE A 24 -17.44 0.71 11.21
CA ILE A 24 -16.63 1.54 10.30
C ILE A 24 -15.15 1.53 10.69
N CYS A 25 -14.30 1.75 9.69
CA CYS A 25 -12.89 2.04 9.85
C CYS A 25 -12.64 3.47 9.36
N THR A 26 -12.11 4.32 10.23
CA THR A 26 -11.60 5.63 9.82
C THR A 26 -10.29 5.47 9.06
N LEU A 27 -10.16 6.25 7.98
CA LEU A 27 -9.01 6.26 7.06
C LEU A 27 -8.29 7.60 7.10
N VAL A 28 -8.44 8.30 8.22
CA VAL A 28 -7.78 9.56 8.53
C VAL A 28 -6.89 9.37 9.75
N SER A 29 -5.82 10.14 9.83
CA SER A 29 -4.93 10.13 11.00
C SER A 29 -5.72 10.38 12.28
N LEU A 30 -5.37 9.64 13.34
CA LEU A 30 -5.94 9.86 14.66
C LEU A 30 -5.55 11.22 15.24
N SER A 31 -4.44 11.81 14.78
CA SER A 31 -4.07 13.19 15.15
C SER A 31 -5.08 14.24 14.65
N LEU A 32 -5.87 13.90 13.63
CA LEU A 32 -6.92 14.77 13.07
C LEU A 32 -8.32 14.37 13.55
N THR A 33 -8.43 13.38 14.44
CA THR A 33 -9.71 12.86 14.90
C THR A 33 -9.95 13.31 16.35
N PRO A 34 -10.96 14.15 16.63
CA PRO A 34 -11.35 14.46 18.00
C PRO A 34 -11.78 13.18 18.73
N LEU A 35 -10.96 12.77 19.71
CA LEU A 35 -11.12 11.52 20.45
C LEU A 35 -11.28 11.81 21.94
N LYS A 36 -12.28 11.20 22.55
CA LYS A 36 -12.46 11.14 24.00
C LYS A 36 -12.30 9.69 24.45
N ILE A 37 -11.14 9.36 24.99
CA ILE A 37 -10.84 8.04 25.55
C ILE A 37 -11.30 8.03 27.01
N SER A 38 -12.21 7.14 27.36
CA SER A 38 -12.67 6.94 28.74
C SER A 38 -11.83 5.90 29.47
N ARG A 39 -11.35 4.87 28.76
CA ARG A 39 -10.53 3.80 29.34
C ARG A 39 -9.64 3.16 28.29
N VAL A 40 -8.37 2.93 28.64
CA VAL A 40 -7.49 2.03 27.88
C VAL A 40 -7.70 0.61 28.41
N LYS A 41 -8.06 -0.31 27.52
CA LYS A 41 -8.29 -1.72 27.87
C LYS A 41 -7.01 -2.53 27.77
N LYS A 42 -6.28 -2.38 26.66
CA LYS A 42 -5.07 -3.14 26.37
C LYS A 42 -4.19 -2.38 25.40
N VAL A 43 -2.87 -2.49 25.60
CA VAL A 43 -1.86 -1.98 24.68
C VAL A 43 -1.15 -3.19 24.07
N HIS A 44 -1.11 -3.26 22.74
CA HIS A 44 -0.44 -4.32 21.98
C HIS A 44 0.82 -3.73 21.34
N LEU A 45 1.94 -3.82 22.06
CA LEU A 45 3.23 -3.23 21.65
C LEU A 45 3.81 -3.89 20.38
N ASP A 46 3.45 -5.14 20.13
CA ASP A 46 3.85 -5.90 18.95
C ASP A 46 3.09 -5.53 17.68
N LYS A 47 1.97 -4.80 17.82
CA LYS A 47 1.04 -4.46 16.73
C LYS A 47 0.82 -2.97 16.58
N ASP A 48 1.44 -2.15 17.42
CA ASP A 48 1.20 -0.70 17.52
C ASP A 48 -0.29 -0.36 17.66
N GLN A 49 -1.03 -1.18 18.41
CA GLN A 49 -2.49 -1.07 18.56
C GLN A 49 -2.90 -0.90 20.01
N VAL A 50 -3.97 -0.15 20.22
CA VAL A 50 -4.55 0.08 21.55
C VAL A 50 -6.05 -0.19 21.51
N ASP A 51 -6.50 -1.10 22.37
CA ASP A 51 -7.93 -1.32 22.60
C ASP A 51 -8.41 -0.29 23.64
N ILE A 52 -9.45 0.45 23.29
CA ILE A 52 -10.01 1.50 24.13
C ILE A 52 -11.52 1.39 24.28
N GLU A 53 -12.03 2.04 25.32
CA GLU A 53 -13.38 2.59 25.34
C GLU A 53 -13.30 4.10 25.16
N GLY A 54 -14.16 4.63 24.30
CA GLY A 54 -14.20 6.05 24.02
C GLY A 54 -15.15 6.38 22.89
N THR A 55 -15.18 7.66 22.54
CA THR A 55 -15.96 8.20 21.44
C THR A 55 -15.07 9.03 20.53
N ALA A 56 -15.37 9.02 19.25
CA ALA A 56 -14.72 9.86 18.25
C ALA A 56 -15.77 10.72 17.55
N VAL A 57 -15.39 11.93 17.14
CA VAL A 57 -16.19 12.76 16.24
C VAL A 57 -15.57 12.69 14.86
N LEU A 58 -16.37 12.36 13.85
CA LEU A 58 -15.97 12.41 12.44
C LEU A 58 -16.71 13.56 11.77
N PHE A 59 -15.96 14.37 11.04
CA PHE A 59 -16.55 15.39 10.18
C PHE A 59 -17.14 14.74 8.93
N GLU A 60 -18.11 15.37 8.29
CA GLU A 60 -18.74 14.89 7.05
C GLU A 60 -17.73 14.69 5.92
N THR A 61 -16.70 15.53 5.89
CA THR A 61 -15.55 15.42 4.97
C THR A 61 -14.55 14.33 5.38
N GLY A 62 -14.71 13.76 6.58
CA GLY A 62 -13.88 12.69 7.11
C GLY A 62 -13.96 11.43 6.24
N VAL A 63 -12.81 10.77 6.09
CA VAL A 63 -12.70 9.57 5.28
C VAL A 63 -12.87 8.35 6.17
N PHE A 64 -13.87 7.51 5.87
CA PHE A 64 -14.10 6.23 6.52
C PHE A 64 -14.68 5.23 5.52
N SER A 65 -14.64 3.95 5.87
CA SER A 65 -15.24 2.85 5.13
C SER A 65 -16.06 1.98 6.07
N VAL A 66 -17.20 1.47 5.59
CA VAL A 66 -17.99 0.45 6.30
C VAL A 66 -17.26 -0.88 6.17
N LEU A 67 -17.11 -1.61 7.27
CA LEU A 67 -16.40 -2.88 7.25
C LEU A 67 -17.23 -3.96 6.55
N PRO A 68 -16.59 -4.74 5.66
CA PRO A 68 -17.12 -6.02 5.18
C PRO A 68 -17.54 -6.95 6.31
N PRO A 69 -18.72 -7.59 6.26
CA PRO A 69 -19.06 -8.63 7.21
C PRO A 69 -18.23 -9.92 7.02
N ASP A 70 -17.65 -10.11 5.83
CA ASP A 70 -17.02 -11.35 5.37
C ASP A 70 -15.48 -11.42 5.51
N LEU A 71 -14.82 -10.29 5.81
CA LEU A 71 -13.36 -10.22 5.98
C LEU A 71 -12.92 -10.16 7.45
N GLY A 72 -13.81 -9.77 8.36
CA GLY A 72 -13.49 -9.56 9.77
C GLY A 72 -12.64 -8.31 10.04
N ASP A 73 -12.59 -7.90 11.32
CA ASP A 73 -11.99 -6.63 11.75
C ASP A 73 -10.48 -6.54 11.45
N LYS A 74 -9.71 -7.60 11.75
CA LYS A 74 -8.25 -7.60 11.61
C LYS A 74 -7.79 -7.49 10.16
N LEU A 75 -8.35 -8.31 9.27
CA LEU A 75 -8.00 -8.28 7.84
C LEU A 75 -8.47 -6.97 7.21
N SER A 76 -9.71 -6.54 7.49
CA SER A 76 -10.24 -5.28 6.98
C SER A 76 -9.34 -4.10 7.38
N LEU A 77 -8.92 -4.04 8.65
CA LEU A 77 -8.02 -2.99 9.11
C LEU A 77 -6.66 -3.06 8.40
N ALA A 78 -6.08 -4.26 8.25
CA ALA A 78 -4.79 -4.45 7.59
C ALA A 78 -4.80 -4.04 6.11
N VAL A 79 -5.92 -4.27 5.40
CA VAL A 79 -6.11 -3.86 4.00
C VAL A 79 -6.31 -2.35 3.91
N LEU A 80 -7.15 -1.80 4.79
CA LEU A 80 -7.49 -0.38 4.78
C LEU A 80 -6.32 0.54 5.18
N ASP A 81 -5.39 0.05 5.99
CA ASP A 81 -4.14 0.73 6.35
C ASP A 81 -3.28 1.08 5.12
N VAL A 82 -3.38 0.29 4.04
CA VAL A 82 -2.60 0.47 2.82
C VAL A 82 -3.45 0.71 1.58
N ALA A 83 -4.72 1.06 1.74
CA ALA A 83 -5.70 1.09 0.65
C ALA A 83 -5.36 2.07 -0.48
N GLY A 84 -4.59 3.13 -0.21
CA GLY A 84 -4.13 4.06 -1.23
C GLY A 84 -3.17 3.45 -2.26
N ALA A 85 -2.36 2.45 -1.86
CA ALA A 85 -1.32 1.88 -2.71
C ALA A 85 -1.84 1.15 -3.97
N PRO A 86 -2.80 0.20 -3.87
CA PRO A 86 -3.27 -0.54 -5.04
C PRO A 86 -4.01 0.34 -6.05
N ILE A 87 -4.86 1.27 -5.61
CA ILE A 87 -5.57 2.16 -6.55
C ILE A 87 -4.64 3.18 -7.21
N GLN A 88 -3.57 3.62 -6.54
CA GLN A 88 -2.56 4.45 -7.21
C GLN A 88 -1.77 3.63 -8.22
N THR A 89 -1.48 2.35 -7.92
CA THR A 89 -0.91 1.42 -8.90
C THR A 89 -1.80 1.29 -10.13
N ASP A 90 -3.11 1.17 -9.93
CA ASP A 90 -4.13 1.09 -11.00
C ASP A 90 -4.10 2.28 -11.96
N ARG A 91 -3.81 3.48 -11.42
CA ARG A 91 -3.75 4.76 -12.16
C ARG A 91 -2.42 4.96 -12.86
N LEU A 92 -1.32 4.50 -12.24
CA LEU A 92 0.03 4.79 -12.72
C LEU A 92 0.48 3.84 -13.82
N VAL A 93 0.13 2.56 -13.69
CA VAL A 93 0.54 1.48 -14.60
C VAL A 93 -0.35 1.45 -15.84
N GLN A 94 0.29 1.41 -17.01
CA GLN A 94 -0.35 1.27 -18.31
C GLN A 94 -0.09 -0.14 -18.91
N PRO A 95 -0.95 -0.58 -19.84
CA PRO A 95 -0.69 -1.83 -20.57
C PRO A 95 0.66 -1.81 -21.29
N GLY A 96 1.46 -2.85 -21.08
CA GLY A 96 2.81 -2.97 -21.64
C GLY A 96 3.94 -2.45 -20.76
N ASP A 97 3.65 -1.77 -19.65
CA ASP A 97 4.69 -1.25 -18.76
C ASP A 97 5.52 -2.38 -18.13
N ALA A 98 6.84 -2.14 -18.01
CA ALA A 98 7.67 -2.82 -17.04
C ALA A 98 7.50 -2.13 -15.66
N VAL A 99 6.99 -2.86 -14.67
CA VAL A 99 6.69 -2.36 -13.33
C VAL A 99 7.63 -3.01 -12.31
N PHE A 100 8.37 -2.19 -11.57
CA PHE A 100 9.21 -2.65 -10.47
C PHE A 100 8.62 -2.29 -9.11
N ILE A 101 8.50 -3.25 -8.19
CA ILE A 101 7.86 -3.04 -6.89
C ILE A 101 8.84 -3.41 -5.77
N LEU A 102 9.29 -2.41 -5.01
CA LEU A 102 10.13 -2.61 -3.82
C LEU A 102 9.24 -2.95 -2.63
N GLY A 103 9.59 -4.01 -1.89
CA GLY A 103 8.77 -4.47 -0.76
C GLY A 103 7.54 -5.28 -1.21
N ALA A 104 7.60 -5.90 -2.39
CA ALA A 104 6.51 -6.65 -3.01
C ALA A 104 6.00 -7.83 -2.16
N GLY A 105 6.83 -8.38 -1.26
CA GLY A 105 6.41 -9.43 -0.33
C GLY A 105 5.73 -8.94 0.96
N GLY A 106 5.50 -7.63 1.11
CA GLY A 106 4.75 -7.00 2.20
C GLY A 106 3.30 -6.70 1.84
N LYS A 107 2.51 -6.13 2.76
CA LYS A 107 1.05 -5.88 2.56
C LYS A 107 0.74 -5.07 1.32
N SER A 108 1.22 -3.82 1.28
CA SER A 108 1.03 -2.90 0.17
C SER A 108 1.66 -3.46 -1.10
N GLY A 109 2.85 -4.05 -0.99
CA GLY A 109 3.54 -4.71 -2.09
C GLY A 109 2.72 -5.79 -2.77
N LEU A 110 2.13 -6.72 -2.02
CA LEU A 110 1.31 -7.81 -2.56
C LEU A 110 0.09 -7.28 -3.32
N LEU A 111 -0.60 -6.27 -2.75
CA LEU A 111 -1.74 -5.62 -3.38
C LEU A 111 -1.30 -4.88 -4.67
N CYS A 112 -0.22 -4.11 -4.62
CA CYS A 112 0.36 -3.43 -5.77
C CYS A 112 0.78 -4.42 -6.86
N SER A 113 1.44 -5.53 -6.51
CA SER A 113 1.86 -6.56 -7.47
C SER A 113 0.67 -7.19 -8.18
N SER A 114 -0.41 -7.47 -7.46
CA SER A 114 -1.64 -8.00 -8.06
C SER A 114 -2.29 -7.02 -9.04
N VAL A 115 -2.33 -5.72 -8.70
CA VAL A 115 -2.89 -4.69 -9.57
C VAL A 115 -1.99 -4.45 -10.78
N ALA A 116 -0.67 -4.35 -10.57
CA ALA A 116 0.31 -4.15 -11.62
C ALA A 116 0.25 -5.28 -12.66
N ALA A 117 0.16 -6.54 -12.23
CA ALA A 117 0.05 -7.69 -13.13
C ALA A 117 -1.20 -7.61 -14.02
N LYS A 118 -2.34 -7.23 -13.43
CA LYS A 118 -3.59 -7.02 -14.17
C LYS A 118 -3.50 -5.86 -15.16
N LYS A 119 -2.84 -4.75 -14.79
CA LYS A 119 -2.79 -3.52 -15.59
C LYS A 119 -1.75 -3.54 -16.69
N ALA A 120 -0.53 -3.96 -16.37
CA ALA A 120 0.55 -4.13 -17.33
C ALA A 120 0.17 -5.19 -18.37
N GLY A 121 -0.57 -6.22 -17.95
CA GLY A 121 -1.11 -7.25 -18.83
C GLY A 121 -0.01 -8.09 -19.49
N PRO A 122 -0.36 -8.92 -20.49
CA PRO A 122 0.54 -9.96 -21.02
C PRO A 122 1.75 -9.43 -21.80
N LYS A 123 1.75 -8.13 -22.15
CA LYS A 123 2.88 -7.47 -22.83
C LYS A 123 3.78 -6.71 -21.87
N GLY A 124 3.31 -6.48 -20.64
CA GLY A 124 4.11 -5.83 -19.61
C GLY A 124 4.96 -6.83 -18.85
N LYS A 125 5.67 -6.32 -17.83
CA LYS A 125 6.52 -7.15 -16.99
C LYS A 125 6.50 -6.67 -15.56
N VAL A 126 6.14 -7.52 -14.61
CA VAL A 126 6.12 -7.19 -13.18
C VAL A 126 7.30 -7.83 -12.47
N ILE A 127 8.16 -6.98 -11.91
CA ILE A 127 9.36 -7.37 -11.18
C ILE A 127 9.14 -6.98 -9.71
N GLY A 128 9.17 -7.97 -8.82
CA GLY A 128 8.96 -7.74 -7.40
C GLY A 128 10.24 -7.97 -6.59
N LEU A 129 10.59 -7.02 -5.72
CA LEU A 129 11.68 -7.15 -4.76
C LEU A 129 11.14 -7.50 -3.38
N ALA A 130 11.63 -8.61 -2.83
CA ALA A 130 11.45 -9.01 -1.43
C ALA A 130 12.80 -9.09 -0.71
N HIS A 131 12.78 -9.08 0.63
CA HIS A 131 14.01 -9.04 1.43
C HIS A 131 14.37 -10.40 2.03
N SER A 132 13.43 -11.00 2.77
CA SER A 132 13.62 -12.27 3.49
C SER A 132 13.01 -13.44 2.72
N ASP A 133 13.51 -14.66 2.96
CA ASP A 133 12.98 -15.90 2.36
C ASP A 133 11.47 -16.03 2.56
N ARG A 134 10.97 -15.68 3.76
CA ARG A 134 9.53 -15.66 4.06
C ARG A 134 8.78 -14.72 3.11
N SER A 135 9.25 -13.48 2.94
CA SER A 135 8.60 -12.51 2.05
C SER A 135 8.73 -12.86 0.57
N THR A 136 9.88 -13.39 0.15
CA THR A 136 10.14 -13.92 -1.20
C THR A 136 9.20 -15.08 -1.53
N ASN A 137 9.06 -16.03 -0.61
CA ASN A 137 8.19 -17.20 -0.80
C ASN A 137 6.72 -16.81 -0.87
N ARG A 138 6.27 -15.84 -0.05
CA ARG A 138 4.90 -15.29 -0.18
C ARG A 138 4.66 -14.71 -1.56
N LEU A 139 5.60 -13.92 -2.07
CA LEU A 139 5.46 -13.29 -3.38
C LEU A 139 5.48 -14.30 -4.52
N LYS A 140 6.36 -15.32 -4.45
CA LYS A 140 6.38 -16.44 -5.40
C LYS A 140 5.06 -17.23 -5.37
N ARG A 141 4.53 -17.50 -4.18
CA ARG A 141 3.24 -18.20 -4.00
C ARG A 141 2.07 -17.40 -4.56
N LEU A 142 2.10 -16.07 -4.48
CA LEU A 142 1.09 -15.22 -5.11
C LEU A 142 1.11 -15.39 -6.65
N GLY A 143 2.29 -15.53 -7.24
CA GLY A 143 2.45 -15.92 -8.66
C GLY A 143 1.99 -14.85 -9.65
N VAL A 144 2.07 -13.57 -9.27
CA VAL A 144 1.67 -12.42 -10.12
C VAL A 144 2.86 -11.62 -10.66
N CYS A 145 4.08 -11.86 -10.15
CA CYS A 145 5.30 -11.26 -10.69
C CYS A 145 5.96 -12.21 -11.67
N ASP A 146 6.38 -11.69 -12.82
CA ASP A 146 7.18 -12.42 -13.81
C ASP A 146 8.57 -12.75 -13.26
N VAL A 147 9.15 -11.84 -12.46
CA VAL A 147 10.42 -12.04 -11.80
C VAL A 147 10.32 -11.62 -10.33
N VAL A 148 10.81 -12.48 -9.44
CA VAL A 148 10.96 -12.19 -8.01
C VAL A 148 12.44 -12.10 -7.67
N ILE A 149 12.87 -10.91 -7.27
CA ILE A 149 14.22 -10.62 -6.81
C ILE A 149 14.23 -10.67 -5.28
N GLN A 150 15.27 -11.27 -4.71
CA GLN A 150 15.60 -11.14 -3.30
C GLN A 150 16.81 -10.23 -3.13
N GLY A 151 16.71 -9.24 -2.25
CA GLY A 151 17.79 -8.28 -2.01
C GLY A 151 17.48 -7.25 -0.93
N ASP A 152 18.50 -6.49 -0.55
CA ASP A 152 18.35 -5.31 0.30
C ASP A 152 18.05 -4.10 -0.57
N ALA A 153 16.91 -3.46 -0.37
CA ALA A 153 16.50 -2.25 -1.08
C ALA A 153 17.42 -1.05 -0.82
N ARG A 154 18.30 -1.12 0.19
CA ARG A 154 19.31 -0.08 0.47
C ARG A 154 20.54 -0.18 -0.43
N ASP A 155 20.76 -1.32 -1.09
CA ASP A 155 21.83 -1.48 -2.07
C ASP A 155 21.33 -1.08 -3.46
N ALA A 156 21.26 0.23 -3.70
CA ALA A 156 20.66 0.80 -4.90
C ALA A 156 21.28 0.30 -6.21
N ILE A 157 22.61 0.11 -6.25
CA ILE A 157 23.31 -0.32 -7.45
C ILE A 157 23.05 -1.81 -7.72
N SER A 158 23.12 -2.66 -6.69
CA SER A 158 22.80 -4.08 -6.83
C SER A 158 21.36 -4.29 -7.29
N ILE A 159 20.41 -3.53 -6.72
CA ILE A 159 19.00 -3.61 -7.11
C ILE A 159 18.80 -3.13 -8.55
N MET A 160 19.36 -1.98 -8.94
CA MET A 160 19.28 -1.49 -10.32
C MET A 160 19.79 -2.53 -11.32
N ASN A 161 20.96 -3.13 -11.06
CA ASN A 161 21.54 -4.13 -11.94
C ASN A 161 20.64 -5.36 -12.07
N LYS A 162 20.09 -5.86 -10.96
CA LYS A 162 19.15 -7.00 -10.97
C LYS A 162 17.84 -6.68 -11.70
N VAL A 163 17.34 -5.44 -11.60
CA VAL A 163 16.16 -5.00 -12.34
C VAL A 163 16.46 -4.97 -13.84
N MET A 164 17.60 -4.41 -14.24
CA MET A 164 18.02 -4.39 -15.64
C MET A 164 18.21 -5.81 -16.19
N GLU A 165 18.88 -6.70 -15.45
CA GLU A 165 19.01 -8.11 -15.83
C GLU A 165 17.64 -8.79 -15.99
N ALA A 166 16.74 -8.57 -15.02
CA ALA A 166 15.38 -9.06 -15.06
C ALA A 166 14.54 -8.44 -16.19
N ASN A 167 14.97 -7.33 -16.79
CA ASN A 167 14.22 -6.57 -17.80
C ASN A 167 15.02 -6.33 -19.08
N ASN A 168 15.81 -7.33 -19.51
CA ASN A 168 16.51 -7.32 -20.80
C ASN A 168 17.45 -6.11 -21.00
N GLY A 169 18.13 -5.68 -19.94
CA GLY A 169 19.03 -4.54 -19.91
C GLY A 169 18.34 -3.18 -19.71
N SER A 170 17.01 -3.13 -19.62
CA SER A 170 16.24 -1.89 -19.47
C SER A 170 15.80 -1.64 -18.03
N LYS A 171 15.65 -0.39 -17.63
CA LYS A 171 15.02 0.00 -16.35
C LYS A 171 13.48 -0.09 -16.46
N ALA A 172 12.77 0.01 -15.34
CA ALA A 172 11.30 -0.05 -15.28
C ALA A 172 10.64 1.26 -15.74
N ASP A 173 9.47 1.17 -16.38
CA ASP A 173 8.61 2.31 -16.73
C ASP A 173 7.99 2.94 -15.47
N VAL A 174 7.57 2.08 -14.53
CA VAL A 174 6.96 2.48 -13.26
C VAL A 174 7.63 1.74 -12.12
N THR A 175 8.17 2.47 -11.16
CA THR A 175 8.69 1.90 -9.91
C THR A 175 7.81 2.31 -8.74
N ILE A 176 7.43 1.34 -7.91
CA ILE A 176 6.57 1.54 -6.74
C ILE A 176 7.34 1.11 -5.50
N ASN A 177 7.58 2.05 -4.58
CA ASN A 177 8.26 1.79 -3.33
C ASN A 177 7.26 1.60 -2.18
N CYS A 178 7.15 0.35 -1.71
CA CYS A 178 6.34 -0.06 -0.58
C CYS A 178 7.18 -0.40 0.67
N VAL A 179 8.47 -0.06 0.70
CA VAL A 179 9.39 -0.45 1.77
C VAL A 179 9.28 0.50 2.96
N ASN A 180 9.07 -0.04 4.16
CA ASN A 180 8.87 0.75 5.39
C ASN A 180 10.17 1.07 6.16
N ILE A 181 11.31 1.12 5.46
CA ILE A 181 12.61 1.53 6.01
C ILE A 181 13.24 2.63 5.15
N PRO A 182 14.06 3.52 5.74
CA PRO A 182 14.73 4.59 4.99
C PRO A 182 15.85 4.04 4.09
N GLY A 183 16.33 4.89 3.17
CA GLY A 183 17.49 4.60 2.34
C GLY A 183 17.19 3.74 1.12
N THR A 184 15.95 3.73 0.66
CA THR A 184 15.49 2.94 -0.51
C THR A 184 15.14 3.83 -1.70
N GLU A 185 15.30 5.14 -1.56
CA GLU A 185 14.97 6.16 -2.56
C GLU A 185 15.79 5.98 -3.83
N MET A 186 17.10 5.83 -3.68
CA MET A 186 18.01 5.67 -4.82
C MET A 186 17.80 4.36 -5.55
N ALA A 187 17.44 3.27 -4.87
CA ALA A 187 17.10 2.02 -5.53
C ALA A 187 15.85 2.20 -6.42
N SER A 188 14.86 2.94 -5.95
CA SER A 188 13.67 3.25 -6.76
C SER A 188 14.02 4.10 -7.99
N ILE A 189 14.76 5.18 -7.78
CA ILE A 189 15.11 6.17 -8.82
C ILE A 189 15.99 5.51 -9.89
N LEU A 190 17.08 4.85 -9.47
CA LEU A 190 18.03 4.24 -10.41
C LEU A 190 17.42 3.07 -11.18
N SER A 191 16.43 2.38 -10.61
CA SER A 191 15.71 1.29 -11.29
C SER A 191 14.61 1.78 -12.24
N THR A 192 14.37 3.09 -12.33
CA THR A 192 13.36 3.70 -13.20
C THR A 192 14.02 4.32 -14.42
N ARG A 193 13.46 4.09 -15.61
CA ARG A 193 14.00 4.71 -16.84
C ARG A 193 13.72 6.20 -16.88
N ASP A 194 14.48 6.90 -17.71
CA ASP A 194 14.21 8.31 -18.00
C ASP A 194 12.81 8.48 -18.61
N GLY A 195 12.10 9.53 -18.18
CA GLY A 195 10.68 9.76 -18.45
C GLY A 195 9.72 8.79 -17.75
N GLY A 196 10.23 7.88 -16.91
CA GLY A 196 9.43 6.94 -16.12
C GLY A 196 8.88 7.55 -14.83
N LYS A 197 8.11 6.77 -14.07
CA LYS A 197 7.47 7.22 -12.83
C LYS A 197 7.99 6.46 -11.61
N THR A 198 8.38 7.18 -10.57
CA THR A 198 8.70 6.61 -9.26
C THR A 198 7.65 7.03 -8.24
N TYR A 199 6.90 6.07 -7.72
CA TYR A 199 5.88 6.29 -6.70
C TYR A 199 6.36 5.83 -5.33
N PHE A 200 6.44 6.77 -4.39
CA PHE A 200 6.80 6.51 -2.99
C PHE A 200 5.54 6.42 -2.13
N PHE A 201 5.08 5.19 -1.89
CA PHE A 201 3.93 4.96 -1.02
C PHE A 201 4.31 5.03 0.47
N SER A 202 5.52 4.60 0.81
CA SER A 202 5.97 4.48 2.20
C SER A 202 6.27 5.82 2.85
N MET A 203 5.83 5.97 4.11
CA MET A 203 6.14 7.12 4.97
C MET A 203 7.59 7.11 5.50
N ALA A 204 8.35 6.03 5.28
CA ALA A 204 9.78 5.98 5.62
C ALA A 204 10.65 6.74 4.59
N THR A 205 10.06 7.17 3.48
CA THR A 205 10.75 7.87 2.39
C THR A 205 11.22 9.26 2.84
N SER A 206 12.50 9.56 2.66
CA SER A 206 13.02 10.92 2.71
C SER A 206 12.85 11.58 1.35
N PHE A 207 11.83 12.44 1.21
CA PHE A 207 11.58 13.16 -0.05
C PHE A 207 12.73 14.11 -0.42
N THR A 208 13.44 14.65 0.57
CA THR A 208 14.66 15.42 0.34
C THR A 208 15.76 14.56 -0.26
N ALA A 209 15.98 13.35 0.27
CA ALA A 209 16.97 12.43 -0.29
C ALA A 209 16.57 11.94 -1.70
N ALA A 210 15.28 11.69 -1.94
CA ALA A 210 14.79 11.32 -3.25
C ALA A 210 15.00 12.44 -4.29
N ALA A 211 14.62 13.68 -3.97
CA ALA A 211 14.74 14.82 -4.88
C ALA A 211 16.21 15.15 -5.20
N LEU A 212 17.04 15.33 -4.16
CA LEU A 212 18.47 15.61 -4.33
C LEU A 212 19.23 14.43 -4.96
N GLY A 213 18.80 13.21 -4.64
CA GLY A 213 19.36 12.00 -5.22
C GLY A 213 19.10 11.88 -6.71
N ALA A 214 17.86 12.13 -7.16
CA ALA A 214 17.51 12.16 -8.57
C ALA A 214 18.29 13.23 -9.34
N GLU A 215 18.37 14.46 -8.79
CA GLU A 215 19.17 15.54 -9.36
C GLU A 215 20.65 15.16 -9.45
N GLY A 216 21.23 14.64 -8.36
CA GLY A 216 22.65 14.35 -8.26
C GLY A 216 23.14 13.24 -9.20
N VAL A 217 22.26 12.34 -9.64
CA VAL A 217 22.57 11.28 -10.61
C VAL A 217 22.04 11.59 -12.02
N GLY A 218 21.44 12.77 -12.23
CA GLY A 218 20.87 13.18 -13.51
C GLY A 218 19.71 12.30 -13.99
N ALA A 219 18.91 11.74 -13.07
CA ALA A 219 17.77 10.90 -13.42
C ALA A 219 16.54 11.76 -13.72
N ASP A 220 16.11 11.79 -14.99
CA ASP A 220 14.87 12.46 -15.41
C ASP A 220 13.66 11.55 -15.15
N VAL A 221 13.20 11.51 -13.90
CA VAL A 221 12.08 10.67 -13.47
C VAL A 221 10.98 11.50 -12.80
N GLN A 222 9.73 11.12 -13.03
CA GLN A 222 8.61 11.72 -12.31
C GLN A 222 8.52 11.13 -10.90
N LEU A 223 8.89 11.91 -9.88
CA LEU A 223 8.75 11.53 -8.48
C LEU A 223 7.33 11.83 -7.98
N ILE A 224 6.68 10.82 -7.38
CA ILE A 224 5.29 10.90 -6.92
C ILE A 224 5.22 10.57 -5.44
N ILE A 225 4.67 11.50 -4.66
CA ILE A 225 4.48 11.36 -3.22
C ILE A 225 3.14 10.66 -2.94
N GLY A 226 3.17 9.52 -2.25
CA GLY A 226 1.98 8.84 -1.75
C GLY A 226 1.43 9.52 -0.51
N ASN A 227 0.21 10.06 -0.62
CA ASN A 227 -0.51 10.69 0.49
C ASN A 227 -1.55 9.75 1.14
N GLY A 228 -1.50 8.44 0.85
CA GLY A 228 -2.40 7.43 1.40
C GLY A 228 -3.87 7.49 0.92
N TYR A 229 -4.27 8.56 0.24
CA TYR A 229 -5.65 8.79 -0.19
C TYR A 229 -5.79 8.80 -1.72
N ALA A 230 -6.84 8.14 -2.19
CA ALA A 230 -7.36 8.31 -3.53
C ALA A 230 -8.88 8.07 -3.52
N THR A 231 -9.62 8.79 -4.35
CA THR A 231 -11.06 8.54 -4.51
C THR A 231 -11.31 7.07 -4.84
N GLY A 232 -12.11 6.38 -4.01
CA GLY A 232 -12.44 4.97 -4.16
C GLY A 232 -11.43 3.97 -3.56
N HIS A 233 -10.34 4.43 -2.93
CA HIS A 233 -9.25 3.55 -2.46
C HIS A 233 -9.71 2.40 -1.53
N ALA A 234 -10.61 2.68 -0.60
CA ALA A 234 -11.10 1.70 0.37
C ALA A 234 -11.89 0.56 -0.31
N GLU A 235 -12.90 0.92 -1.10
CA GLU A 235 -13.73 -0.03 -1.85
C GLU A 235 -12.87 -0.86 -2.79
N TYR A 236 -12.02 -0.20 -3.59
CA TYR A 236 -11.10 -0.87 -4.51
C TYR A 236 -10.23 -1.92 -3.81
N SER A 237 -9.66 -1.59 -2.65
CA SER A 237 -8.75 -2.49 -1.94
C SER A 237 -9.47 -3.66 -1.28
N LEU A 238 -10.64 -3.41 -0.70
CA LEU A 238 -11.47 -4.46 -0.11
C LEU A 238 -11.98 -5.41 -1.20
N ASP A 239 -12.40 -4.89 -2.35
CA ASP A 239 -12.87 -5.68 -3.48
C ASP A 239 -11.74 -6.47 -4.15
N LEU A 240 -10.53 -5.91 -4.21
CA LEU A 240 -9.35 -6.64 -4.68
C LEU A 240 -9.13 -7.91 -3.83
N VAL A 241 -9.19 -7.77 -2.50
CA VAL A 241 -9.00 -8.91 -1.58
C VAL A 241 -10.17 -9.88 -1.63
N ARG A 242 -11.41 -9.41 -1.81
CA ARG A 242 -12.57 -10.29 -1.98
C ARG A 242 -12.52 -11.10 -3.27
N ASN A 243 -12.02 -10.51 -4.35
CA ASN A 243 -12.06 -11.11 -5.68
C ASN A 243 -10.79 -11.89 -6.06
N ASP A 244 -9.65 -11.68 -5.39
CA ASP A 244 -8.46 -12.53 -5.54
C ASP A 244 -8.21 -13.38 -4.28
N ARG A 245 -8.67 -14.63 -4.34
CA ARG A 245 -8.50 -15.59 -3.25
C ARG A 245 -7.03 -15.82 -2.87
N ARG A 246 -6.09 -15.77 -3.82
CA ARG A 246 -4.66 -15.97 -3.52
C ARG A 246 -4.14 -14.83 -2.66
N VAL A 247 -4.53 -13.59 -2.99
CA VAL A 247 -4.19 -12.42 -2.18
C VAL A 247 -4.82 -12.54 -0.79
N ARG A 248 -6.12 -12.90 -0.73
CA ARG A 248 -6.84 -13.08 0.53
C ARG A 248 -6.16 -14.10 1.44
N ASP A 249 -5.93 -15.32 0.96
CA ASP A 249 -5.37 -16.42 1.74
C ASP A 249 -3.99 -16.01 2.31
N ILE A 250 -3.13 -15.37 1.51
CA ILE A 250 -1.83 -14.88 1.97
C ILE A 250 -1.97 -13.80 3.06
N LEU A 251 -2.92 -12.88 2.94
CA LEU A 251 -3.13 -11.83 3.93
C LEU A 251 -3.78 -12.37 5.22
N GLU A 252 -4.67 -13.36 5.11
CA GLU A 252 -5.25 -14.04 6.27
C GLU A 252 -4.16 -14.74 7.09
N GLU A 253 -3.26 -15.50 6.46
CA GLU A 253 -2.07 -16.08 7.11
C GLU A 253 -1.16 -15.02 7.77
N MET A 254 -1.13 -13.79 7.25
CA MET A 254 -0.28 -12.73 7.79
C MET A 254 -0.86 -12.02 9.03
N PHE A 255 -2.19 -12.03 9.21
CA PHE A 255 -2.86 -11.19 10.22
C PHE A 255 -3.80 -11.94 11.16
N LEU A 256 -4.23 -13.14 10.78
CA LEU A 256 -5.16 -13.95 11.56
C LEU A 256 -4.47 -15.09 12.31
N GLU A 257 -3.42 -15.65 11.72
CA GLU A 257 -2.50 -16.63 12.34
C GLU A 257 -1.40 -15.94 13.15
#